data_AF-A0A0D5YF54-F1
#
_entry.id   AF-A0A0D5YF54-F1
#
_cell.length_a   1.000
_cell.length_b   1.000
_cell.length_c   1.000
_cell.angle_alpha   90.00
_cell.angle_beta   90.00
_cell.angle_gamma   90.00
#
_symmetry.space_group_name_H-M   'P 1'
#
loop_
_entity.id
_entity.type
_entity.pdbx_description
1 polymer ?
#
loop_
_entity_poly.entity_id
_entity_poly.type
_entity_poly.pdbx_seq_one_letter_code
_entity_poly.pdbx_strand_id
1 'polypeptide(L)' 'MSKTTFKFIQWYESKYPEFVNRYGALKRLYDSDLDSFFIEEIDELYKEFKQGGVV' A
#
# COMPACT_ATOMS: atom_id res chain seq x y z
N MET A 1 8.04 8.64 -3.70
CA MET A 1 7.11 8.10 -2.69
C MET A 1 6.63 9.20 -1.75
N SER A 2 5.31 9.38 -1.65
CA SER A 2 4.70 10.43 -0.82
C SER A 2 4.59 10.03 0.66
N LYS A 3 4.35 11.01 1.56
CA LYS A 3 4.08 10.74 2.98
C LYS A 3 2.82 9.89 3.18
N THR A 4 1.83 10.05 2.32
CA THR A 4 0.59 9.26 2.34
C THR A 4 0.86 7.81 1.95
N THR A 5 1.64 7.59 0.89
CA THR A 5 2.08 6.25 0.47
C THR A 5 2.83 5.55 1.60
N PHE A 6 3.76 6.25 2.24
CA PHE A 6 4.54 5.67 3.33
C PHE A 6 3.64 5.25 4.51
N LYS A 7 2.68 6.11 4.90
CA LYS A 7 1.71 5.78 5.95
C LYS A 7 0.84 4.58 5.59
N PHE A 8 0.36 4.52 4.34
CA PHE A 8 -0.42 3.40 3.85
C PHE A 8 0.37 2.09 3.92
N ILE A 9 1.62 2.08 3.42
CA ILE A 9 2.49 0.89 3.48
C ILE A 9 2.66 0.44 4.93
N GLN A 10 2.99 1.35 5.85
CA GLN A 10 3.15 1.00 7.27
C GLN A 10 1.87 0.44 7.89
N TRP A 11 0.72 1.05 7.59
CA TRP A 11 -0.58 0.58 8.08
C TRP A 11 -0.91 -0.81 7.51
N TYR A 12 -0.72 -1.02 6.21
CA TYR A 12 -1.04 -2.28 5.53
C TYR A 12 -0.14 -3.41 6.00
N GLU A 13 1.18 -3.19 6.08
CA GLU A 13 2.13 -4.21 6.57
C GLU A 13 1.89 -4.55 8.05
N SER A 14 1.38 -3.61 8.85
CA SER A 14 0.98 -3.85 10.25
C SER A 14 -0.31 -4.67 10.36
N LYS A 15 -1.30 -4.40 9.49
CA LYS A 15 -2.59 -5.11 9.46
C LYS A 15 -2.49 -6.51 8.83
N TYR A 16 -1.62 -6.69 7.85
CA TYR A 16 -1.49 -7.90 7.05
C TYR A 16 -0.05 -8.46 7.06
N PRO A 17 0.47 -8.88 8.23
CA PRO A 17 1.82 -9.41 8.31
C PRO A 17 2.00 -10.71 7.50
N GLU A 18 0.94 -11.50 7.30
CA GLU A 18 0.99 -12.70 6.45
C GLU A 18 1.28 -12.36 4.97
N PHE A 19 0.82 -11.18 4.53
CA PHE A 19 1.07 -10.71 3.18
C PHE A 19 2.56 -10.43 2.96
N VAL A 20 3.18 -9.72 3.91
CA VAL A 20 4.62 -9.42 3.86
C VAL A 20 5.45 -10.69 3.85
N ASN A 21 5.04 -11.71 4.60
CA ASN A 21 5.71 -13.01 4.60
C ASN A 21 5.59 -13.76 3.27
N ARG A 22 4.48 -13.58 2.54
CA ARG A 22 4.21 -14.30 1.29
C ARG A 22 4.74 -13.57 0.04
N TYR A 23 4.64 -12.25 -0.02
CA TYR A 23 4.94 -11.44 -1.19
C TYR A 23 6.09 -10.44 -0.97
N GLY A 24 6.56 -10.29 0.27
CA GLY A 24 7.59 -9.34 0.64
C GLY A 24 7.04 -7.95 0.96
N ALA A 25 7.96 -7.00 1.19
CA ALA A 25 7.60 -5.64 1.57
C ALA A 25 6.78 -4.94 0.48
N LEU A 26 5.67 -4.29 0.87
CA LEU A 26 4.76 -3.58 -0.02
C LEU A 26 5.45 -2.49 -0.83
N LYS A 27 6.51 -1.90 -0.25
CA LYS A 27 7.34 -0.91 -0.94
C LYS A 27 7.92 -1.42 -2.26
N ARG A 28 8.12 -2.73 -2.43
CA ARG A 28 8.61 -3.33 -3.70
C ARG A 28 7.53 -3.41 -4.77
N LEU A 29 6.26 -3.36 -4.36
CA LEU A 29 5.10 -3.43 -5.22
C LEU A 29 4.55 -2.04 -5.57
N TYR A 30 5.15 -0.98 -5.04
CA TYR A 30 4.76 0.40 -5.30
C TYR A 30 5.60 0.99 -6.43
N ASP A 31 4.93 1.42 -7.49
CA ASP A 31 5.51 2.20 -8.57
C ASP A 31 5.45 3.69 -8.21
N SER A 32 6.62 4.33 -8.10
CA SER A 32 6.70 5.74 -7.71
C SER A 32 6.41 6.72 -8.86
N ASP A 33 6.55 6.28 -10.11
CA ASP A 33 6.26 7.09 -11.29
C ASP A 33 4.75 7.12 -11.57
N LEU A 34 4.07 5.98 -11.33
CA LEU A 34 2.62 5.85 -11.49
C LEU A 34 1.82 6.17 -10.21
N ASP A 35 2.51 6.33 -9.07
CA ASP A 35 1.90 6.47 -7.73
C ASP A 35 0.80 5.41 -7.47
N SER A 36 1.14 4.15 -7.75
CA SER A 36 0.18 3.03 -7.77
C SER A 36 0.85 1.72 -7.34
N PHE A 37 0.07 0.75 -6.88
CA PHE A 37 0.54 -0.59 -6.56
C PHE A 37 0.26 -1.56 -7.71
N PHE A 38 1.19 -2.49 -7.95
CA PHE A 38 1.04 -3.52 -9.00
C PHE A 38 -0.05 -4.55 -8.71
N ILE A 39 -0.58 -4.57 -7.48
CA ILE A 39 -1.65 -5.47 -7.07
C ILE A 39 -2.91 -4.65 -6.92
N GLU A 40 -3.93 -5.00 -7.70
CA GLU A 40 -5.19 -4.27 -7.80
C GLU A 40 -5.87 -4.09 -6.44
N GLU A 41 -5.99 -5.14 -5.63
CA GLU A 41 -6.59 -5.05 -4.28
C GLU A 41 -5.86 -4.05 -3.36
N ILE A 42 -4.54 -3.97 -3.47
CA ILE A 42 -3.73 -3.02 -2.68
C ILE A 42 -3.88 -1.61 -3.23
N ASP A 43 -3.93 -1.48 -4.55
CA ASP A 43 -4.09 -0.20 -5.23
C ASP A 43 -5.47 0.42 -4.96
N GLU A 44 -6.53 -0.39 -4.93
CA GLU A 44 -7.87 0.04 -4.53
C GLU A 44 -7.89 0.53 -3.08
N LEU A 45 -7.37 -0.26 -2.14
CA LEU A 45 -7.25 0.13 -0.73
C LEU A 45 -6.40 1.40 -0.56
N TYR A 46 -5.33 1.53 -1.35
CA TYR A 46 -4.49 2.72 -1.35
C TYR A 46 -5.23 3.97 -1.87
N LYS A 47 -6.01 3.82 -2.94
CA LYS A 47 -6.87 4.89 -3.49
C LYS A 47 -7.92 5.32 -2.47
N GLU A 48 -8.55 4.37 -1.78
CA GLU A 48 -9.50 4.65 -0.70
C GLU A 48 -8.81 5.40 0.46
N PHE A 49 -7.65 4.92 0.90
CA PHE A 49 -6.85 5.57 1.95
C PHE A 49 -6.47 7.01 1.57
N LYS A 50 -6.11 7.27 0.31
CA LYS A 50 -5.80 8.63 -0.20
C LYS A 50 -7.01 9.55 -0.22
N GLN A 51 -8.19 9.01 -0.46
CA GLN A 51 -9.44 9.79 -0.52
C GLN A 51 -10.02 10.10 0.87
N GLY A 52 -9.36 9.66 1.95
CA GLY A 52 -9.86 9.80 3.31
C GLY A 52 -10.88 8.73 3.69
N GLY A 53 -10.97 7.66 2.89
CA GLY A 53 -11.68 6.44 3.27
C GLY A 53 -11.04 5.86 4.52
N VAL A 54 -11.86 5.61 5.54
CA VAL A 54 -11.43 5.07 6.83
C VAL A 54 -10.95 3.63 6.61
N VAL A 55 -9.64 3.41 6.71
CA VAL A 55 -9.00 2.08 6.71
C VAL A 55 -8.27 1.83 8.03
#